data_AF-A0A7J8NAD4-F1
#
_entry.id   AF-A0A7J8NAD4-F1
#
_cell.length_a   1.000
_cell.length_b   1.000
_cell.length_c   1.000
_cell.angle_alpha   90.00
_cell.angle_beta   90.00
_cell.angle_gamma   90.00
#
_symmetry.space_group_name_H-M   'P 1'
#
loop_
_entity.id
_entity.type
_entity.pdbx_description
1 polymer ?
#
loop_
_entity_poly.entity_id
_entity_poly.type
_entity_poly.pdbx_seq_one_letter_code
_entity_poly.pdbx_strand_id
1 'polypeptide(L)'
;MVVTLKLSILLAVAVVVSLSLGHDIWAGFFSDSHSINKKFAEMTPLLIPSIAVDAIQGVLSGAVRGCGWQRVTVLANLGAFYFIGMPIAIVLGFKFHLYV
;
A
#
# COMPACT_ATOMS: atom_id res chain seq x y z
N MET A 1 17.12 -3.02 16.96
CA MET A 1 15.71 -2.60 16.78
C MET A 1 15.59 -1.16 16.29
N VAL A 2 16.15 -0.17 17.00
CA VAL A 2 16.04 1.26 16.60
C VAL A 2 16.67 1.57 15.24
N VAL A 3 17.86 1.02 14.94
CA VAL A 3 18.55 1.24 13.66
C VAL A 3 17.76 0.63 12.49
N THR A 4 17.21 -0.58 12.68
CA THR A 4 16.39 -1.27 11.69
C THR A 4 15.09 -0.53 11.41
N LEU A 5 14.45 0.02 12.46
CA LEU A 5 13.26 0.88 12.34
C LEU A 5 13.57 2.16 11.56
N LYS A 6 14.66 2.86 11.90
CA LYS A 6 15.07 4.09 11.20
C LYS A 6 15.37 3.85 9.73
N LEU A 7 16.10 2.77 9.41
CA LEU A 7 16.44 2.41 8.03
C LEU A 7 15.19 2.06 7.22
N SER A 8 14.23 1.35 7.83
CA SER A 8 13.03 0.93 7.12
C SER A 8 12.04 2.08 6.90
N ILE A 9 11.94 3.02 7.84
CA ILE A 9 11.17 4.25 7.65
C ILE A 9 11.83 5.10 6.55
N LEU A 10 13.16 5.23 6.56
CA LEU A 10 13.90 5.94 5.51
C LEU A 10 13.65 5.30 4.12
N LEU A 11 13.70 3.98 4.02
CA LEU A 11 13.46 3.25 2.79
C LEU A 11 12.01 3.41 2.31
N ALA A 12 11.02 3.31 3.21
CA ALA A 12 9.62 3.50 2.87
C ALA A 12 9.36 4.93 2.35
N VAL A 13 9.92 5.95 3.01
CA VAL A 13 9.83 7.34 2.55
C VAL A 13 10.53 7.53 1.21
N ALA A 14 11.71 6.93 1.01
CA ALA A 14 12.43 7.00 -0.26
C ALA A 14 11.65 6.36 -1.41
N VAL A 15 11.01 5.21 -1.18
CA VAL A 15 10.17 4.53 -2.18
C VAL A 15 8.92 5.36 -2.49
N VAL A 16 8.24 5.88 -1.47
CA VAL A 16 7.04 6.73 -1.64
C VAL A 16 7.37 8.01 -2.42
N VAL A 17 8.50 8.65 -2.11
CA VAL A 17 8.98 9.85 -2.81
C VAL A 17 9.41 9.53 -4.24
N SER A 18 10.07 8.40 -4.47
CA SER A 18 10.45 7.97 -5.82
C SER A 18 9.22 7.64 -6.68
N LEU A 19 8.16 7.07 -6.11
CA LEU A 19 6.93 6.76 -6.83
C LEU A 19 6.11 8.02 -7.13
N SER A 20 6.06 8.97 -6.18
CA SER A 20 5.31 10.21 -6.36
C SER A 20 5.98 11.16 -7.35
N LEU A 21 7.31 11.24 -7.37
CA LEU A 21 8.08 12.02 -8.35
C LEU A 21 8.22 11.32 -9.71
N GLY A 22 8.20 9.99 -9.73
CA GLY A 22 8.36 9.17 -10.94
C GLY A 22 7.05 8.77 -11.62
N HIS A 23 5.90 9.29 -11.17
CA HIS A 23 4.57 8.86 -11.60
C HIS A 23 4.39 8.91 -13.13
N ASP A 24 4.79 10.00 -13.78
CA ASP A 24 4.71 10.15 -15.24
C ASP A 24 5.65 9.21 -16.01
N ILE A 25 6.82 8.90 -15.44
CA ILE A 25 7.81 8.00 -16.05
C ILE A 25 7.34 6.54 -15.93
N TRP A 26 6.82 6.16 -14.77
CA TRP A 26 6.30 4.81 -14.52
C TRP A 26 5.07 4.49 -15.38
N ALA A 27 4.15 5.45 -15.53
CA ALA A 27 3.00 5.28 -16.41
C ALA A 27 3.42 5.14 -17.88
N GLY A 28 4.44 5.89 -18.31
CA GLY A 28 5.04 5.80 -19.65
C GLY A 28 5.74 4.45 -19.94
N PHE A 29 6.25 3.75 -18.93
CA PHE A 29 6.84 2.41 -19.12
C PHE A 29 5.80 1.31 -19.39
N PHE A 30 4.56 1.48 -18.91
CA PHE A 30 3.52 0.47 -19.04
C PHE A 30 2.58 0.72 -20.22
N SER A 31 2.34 1.98 -20.63
CA SER A 31 1.48 2.25 -21.78
C SER A 31 1.62 3.66 -22.36
N ASP A 32 1.72 3.75 -23.69
CA ASP A 32 1.66 5.02 -24.46
C ASP A 32 0.22 5.54 -24.68
N SER A 33 -0.80 4.80 -24.20
CA SER A 33 -2.20 5.21 -24.37
C SER A 33 -2.61 6.28 -23.36
N HIS A 34 -3.00 7.45 -23.88
CA HIS A 34 -3.44 8.60 -23.09
C HIS A 34 -4.62 8.27 -22.16
N SER A 35 -5.48 7.31 -22.52
CA SER A 35 -6.61 6.87 -21.71
C SER A 35 -6.18 6.09 -20.45
N ILE A 36 -5.09 5.32 -20.54
CA ILE A 36 -4.56 4.55 -19.41
C ILE A 36 -3.82 5.48 -18.45
N ASN A 37 -3.03 6.42 -18.98
CA ASN A 37 -2.31 7.38 -18.16
C ASN A 37 -3.26 8.28 -17.35
N LYS A 38 -4.38 8.72 -17.96
CA LYS A 38 -5.41 9.49 -17.24
C LYS A 38 -6.09 8.70 -16.13
N LYS A 39 -6.47 7.44 -16.38
CA LYS A 39 -7.03 6.55 -15.35
C LYS A 39 -6.03 6.26 -14.23
N PHE A 40 -4.75 6.09 -14.57
CA PHE A 40 -3.69 5.88 -13.59
C PHE A 40 -3.52 7.11 -12.70
N ALA A 41 -3.50 8.31 -13.29
CA ALA A 41 -3.44 9.58 -12.55
C ALA A 41 -4.59 9.78 -11.55
N GLU A 42 -5.80 9.32 -11.87
CA GLU A 42 -6.94 9.34 -10.95
C GLU A 42 -6.80 8.35 -9.79
N MET A 43 -6.07 7.23 -9.98
CA MET A 43 -5.83 6.21 -8.94
C MET A 43 -4.59 6.52 -8.08
N THR A 44 -3.60 7.22 -8.62
CA THR A 44 -2.36 7.60 -7.94
C THR A 44 -2.53 8.26 -6.57
N PRO A 45 -3.47 9.21 -6.33
CA PRO A 45 -3.66 9.77 -5.00
C PRO A 45 -4.12 8.75 -3.94
N LEU A 46 -4.74 7.63 -4.35
CA LEU A 46 -5.08 6.52 -3.45
C LEU A 46 -3.92 5.50 -3.34
N LEU A 47 -3.15 5.33 -4.41
CA LEU A 47 -2.05 4.37 -4.49
C LEU A 47 -0.87 4.75 -3.57
N ILE A 48 -0.49 6.03 -3.57
CA ILE A 48 0.62 6.56 -2.77
C ILE A 48 0.46 6.27 -1.26
N PRO A 49 -0.66 6.64 -0.60
CA PRO A 49 -0.84 6.33 0.82
C PRO A 49 -1.00 4.83 1.06
N SER A 50 -1.58 4.06 0.13
CA SER A 50 -1.70 2.60 0.26
C SER A 50 -0.32 1.93 0.35
N ILE A 51 0.62 2.31 -0.53
CA ILE A 51 1.99 1.76 -0.53
C ILE A 51 2.75 2.14 0.74
N ALA A 52 2.55 3.38 1.24
CA ALA A 52 3.16 3.81 2.49
C ALA A 52 2.68 2.97 3.69
N VAL A 53 1.38 2.71 3.77
CA VAL A 53 0.78 1.89 4.84
C VAL A 53 1.23 0.43 4.73
N ASP A 54 1.28 -0.14 3.52
CA ASP A 54 1.75 -1.50 3.29
C ASP A 54 3.21 -1.70 3.73
N ALA A 55 4.09 -0.75 3.41
CA ALA A 55 5.48 -0.77 3.86
C ALA A 55 5.58 -0.78 5.40
N ILE A 56 4.80 0.05 6.08
CA ILE A 56 4.78 0.08 7.56
C ILE A 56 4.26 -1.25 8.11
N GLN A 57 3.17 -1.79 7.56
CA GLN A 57 2.61 -3.08 7.96
C GLN A 57 3.62 -4.22 7.76
N GLY A 58 4.34 -4.24 6.64
CA GLY A 58 5.36 -5.25 6.34
C GLY A 58 6.50 -5.26 7.36
N VAL A 59 7.00 -4.09 7.73
CA VAL A 59 8.10 -3.93 8.71
C VAL A 59 7.67 -4.36 10.10
N LEU A 60 6.51 -3.90 10.55
CA LEU A 60 5.94 -4.28 11.84
C LEU A 60 5.66 -5.79 11.89
N SER A 61 5.08 -6.35 10.83
CA SER A 61 4.84 -7.79 10.72
C SER A 61 6.14 -8.59 10.76
N GLY A 62 7.20 -8.13 10.08
CA GLY A 62 8.53 -8.72 10.11
C GLY A 62 9.16 -8.69 11.50
N ALA A 63 9.07 -7.55 12.20
CA ALA A 63 9.58 -7.41 13.57
C ALA A 63 8.86 -8.35 14.56
N VAL A 64 7.52 -8.44 14.48
CA VAL A 64 6.74 -9.31 15.36
C VAL A 64 7.01 -10.80 15.09
N ARG A 65 7.20 -11.18 13.83
CA ARG A 65 7.65 -12.55 13.49
C ARG A 65 9.05 -12.86 14.02
N GLY A 66 9.96 -11.88 13.98
CA GLY A 66 11.29 -11.98 14.59
C GLY A 66 11.27 -12.20 16.11
N CYS A 67 10.22 -11.74 16.79
CA CYS A 67 9.97 -12.00 18.22
C CYS A 67 9.26 -13.35 18.49
N GLY A 68 9.00 -14.17 17.48
CA GLY A 68 8.33 -15.47 17.62
C GLY A 68 6.80 -15.41 17.70
N TRP A 69 6.20 -14.23 17.55
CA TRP A 69 4.75 -13.99 17.68
C TRP A 69 3.98 -14.16 16.36
N GLN A 70 4.46 -15.04 15.49
CA GLN A 70 3.93 -15.21 14.14
C GLN A 70 2.44 -15.60 14.11
N ARG A 71 1.97 -16.43 15.05
CA ARG A 71 0.56 -16.86 15.08
C ARG A 71 -0.40 -15.69 15.28
N VAL A 72 -0.05 -14.77 16.19
CA VAL A 72 -0.87 -13.59 16.50
C VAL A 72 -0.92 -12.66 15.28
N THR A 73 0.22 -12.45 14.60
CA THR A 73 0.29 -11.63 13.39
C THR A 73 -0.54 -12.17 12.25
N VAL A 74 -0.54 -13.49 12.02
CA VAL A 74 -1.34 -14.13 10.96
C VAL A 74 -2.83 -13.99 11.27
N LEU A 75 -3.25 -14.27 12.50
CA LEU A 75 -4.66 -14.18 12.89
C LEU A 75 -5.17 -12.73 12.79
N ALA A 76 -4.37 -11.76 13.22
CA ALA A 76 -4.72 -10.34 13.13
C ALA A 76 -4.81 -9.86 11.67
N ASN A 77 -3.87 -10.25 10.81
CA ASN A 77 -3.91 -9.87 9.39
C ASN A 77 -5.14 -10.49 8.69
N LEU A 78 -5.37 -11.79 8.88
CA LEU A 78 -6.52 -12.48 8.28
C LEU A 78 -7.85 -11.86 8.75
N GLY A 79 -7.97 -11.60 10.05
CA GLY A 79 -9.15 -10.98 10.63
C GLY A 79 -9.40 -9.58 10.08
N ALA A 80 -8.36 -8.73 10.07
CA ALA A 80 -8.47 -7.38 9.53
C ALA A 80 -8.81 -7.38 8.03
N PHE A 81 -8.20 -8.25 7.23
CA PHE A 81 -8.43 -8.28 5.79
C PHE A 81 -9.85 -8.73 5.42
N TYR A 82 -10.33 -9.81 6.05
CA TYR A 82 -11.62 -10.40 5.71
C TYR A 82 -12.81 -9.75 6.41
N PHE A 83 -12.70 -9.44 7.72
CA PHE A 83 -13.83 -8.88 8.47
C PHE A 83 -13.92 -7.35 8.40
N ILE A 84 -12.83 -6.64 8.13
CA ILE A 84 -12.81 -5.17 8.11
C ILE A 84 -12.57 -4.67 6.69
N GLY A 85 -11.52 -5.16 6.02
CA GLY A 85 -11.16 -4.75 4.67
C GLY A 85 -12.26 -5.07 3.65
N MET A 86 -12.79 -6.29 3.67
CA MET A 86 -13.81 -6.72 2.70
C MET A 86 -15.13 -5.93 2.81
N PRO A 87 -15.72 -5.70 4.01
CA PRO A 87 -16.92 -4.86 4.13
C PRO A 87 -16.68 -3.41 3.71
N ILE A 88 -15.52 -2.84 4.06
CA ILE A 88 -15.15 -1.49 3.64
C ILE A 88 -15.03 -1.40 2.11
N ALA A 89 -14.40 -2.39 1.47
CA ALA A 89 -14.28 -2.46 0.02
C ALA A 89 -15.64 -2.57 -0.68
N ILE A 90 -16.57 -3.38 -0.14
CA ILE A 90 -17.93 -3.49 -0.65
C ILE A 90 -18.65 -2.12 -0.53
N VAL A 91 -18.56 -1.46 0.63
CA VAL A 91 -19.20 -0.15 0.83
C VAL A 91 -18.61 0.91 -0.12
N LEU A 92 -17.29 0.97 -0.26
CA LEU A 92 -16.62 1.92 -1.17
C LEU A 92 -16.96 1.65 -2.64
N GLY A 93 -16.93 0.39 -3.08
CA GLY A 93 -17.22 0.03 -4.47
C GLY A 93 -18.69 0.27 -4.85
N PHE A 94 -19.63 -0.17 -4.01
CA PHE A 94 -21.06 -0.10 -4.35
C PHE A 94 -21.72 1.23 -3.97
N LYS A 95 -21.37 1.84 -2.82
CA LYS A 95 -22.04 3.06 -2.35
C LYS A 95 -21.42 4.32 -2.95
N PHE A 96 -20.09 4.38 -3.08
CA PHE A 96 -19.40 5.53 -3.65
C PHE A 96 -19.21 5.43 -5.16
N HIS A 97 -19.71 4.36 -5.81
CA HIS A 97 -19.54 4.11 -7.25
C HIS A 97 -18.10 4.32 -7.72
N LEU A 98 -17.11 3.94 -6.89
CA LEU A 98 -15.71 3.94 -7.26
C LEU A 98 -15.42 2.70 -8.14
N TYR A 99 -16.21 2.52 -9.18
CA TYR A 99 -15.99 1.56 -10.25
C TYR A 99 -14.94 2.17 -11.18
N VAL A 100 -13.73 1.61 -11.11
CA VAL A 100 -12.66 1.84 -12.09
C VAL A 100 -13.00 1.25 -13.45
#